data_AF-A0A1Y1NE21-F1
#
_entry.id   AF-A0A1Y1NE21-F1
#
_cell.length_a   1.000
_cell.length_b   1.000
_cell.length_c   1.000
_cell.angle_alpha   90.00
_cell.angle_beta   90.00
_cell.angle_gamma   90.00
#
_symmetry.space_group_name_H-M   'P 1'
#
loop_
_entity.id
_entity.type
_entity.pdbx_description
1 polymer ?
#
loop_
_entity_poly.entity_id
_entity_poly.type
_entity_poly.pdbx_seq_one_letter_code
_entity_poly.pdbx_strand_id
1 'polypeptide(L)'
;ADAHSDGDAVLAESWRRTWWQLYIVDSHYAAIRRDTEFRTRDIPATADLPCEEQEYNSGAIPTPDSLANFDSREFASDNHVYSSFAYLIGATRGVAQIMAATPPDRKTSPPIELVEAVDAMIDGWLLLLPEC
;
A
#
# COMPACT_ATOMS: atom_id res chain seq x y z
N ALA A 1 -2.60 -2.33 15.85
CA ALA A 1 -2.60 -3.80 15.87
C ALA A 1 -2.24 -4.31 17.26
N ASP A 2 -1.05 -3.99 17.75
CA ASP A 2 -0.54 -4.51 19.03
C ASP A 2 -1.38 -4.12 20.25
N ALA A 3 -1.96 -2.91 20.26
CA ALA A 3 -2.88 -2.47 21.33
C ALA A 3 -4.20 -3.27 21.40
N HIS A 4 -4.53 -4.04 20.35
CA HIS A 4 -5.79 -4.79 20.23
C HIS A 4 -5.57 -6.30 20.11
N SER A 5 -4.35 -6.78 20.32
CA SER A 5 -4.00 -8.19 20.19
C SER A 5 -3.77 -8.91 21.52
N ASP A 6 -3.86 -8.20 22.65
CA ASP A 6 -3.60 -8.75 23.99
C ASP A 6 -2.23 -9.46 24.10
N GLY A 7 -1.23 -8.96 23.37
CA GLY A 7 0.12 -9.53 23.30
C GLY A 7 0.28 -10.73 22.36
N ASP A 8 -0.78 -11.21 21.72
CA ASP A 8 -0.70 -12.26 20.70
C ASP A 8 -0.19 -11.68 19.37
N ALA A 9 0.97 -12.18 18.93
CA ALA A 9 1.63 -11.71 17.71
C ALA A 9 0.85 -12.08 16.44
N VAL A 10 0.22 -13.27 16.41
CA VAL A 10 -0.59 -13.72 15.27
C VAL A 10 -1.85 -12.86 15.19
N LEU A 11 -2.50 -12.59 16.31
CA LEU A 11 -3.67 -11.71 16.34
C LEU A 11 -3.32 -10.28 15.92
N ALA A 12 -2.16 -9.75 16.33
CA ALA A 12 -1.68 -8.45 15.88
C ALA A 12 -1.50 -8.42 14.35
N GLU A 13 -0.91 -9.47 13.79
CA GLU A 13 -0.73 -9.61 12.35
C GLU A 13 -2.07 -9.75 11.61
N SER A 14 -3.02 -10.50 12.15
CA SER A 14 -4.38 -10.57 11.60
C SER A 14 -5.05 -9.20 11.55
N TRP A 15 -4.84 -8.34 12.55
CA TRP A 15 -5.36 -6.97 12.55
C TRP A 15 -4.70 -6.11 11.46
N ARG A 16 -3.37 -6.18 11.29
CA ARG A 16 -2.65 -5.47 10.21
C ARG A 16 -3.17 -5.88 8.84
N ARG A 17 -3.22 -7.20 8.59
CA ARG A 17 -3.76 -7.77 7.34
C ARG A 17 -5.20 -7.36 7.07
N THR A 18 -6.05 -7.38 8.09
CA THR A 18 -7.46 -6.97 7.97
C THR A 18 -7.58 -5.50 7.57
N TRP A 19 -6.84 -4.61 8.23
CA TRP A 19 -6.84 -3.19 7.90
C TRP A 19 -6.41 -2.93 6.45
N TRP A 20 -5.29 -3.51 6.03
CA TRP A 20 -4.77 -3.33 4.68
C TRP A 20 -5.68 -3.95 3.62
N GLN A 21 -6.31 -5.09 3.91
CA GLN A 21 -7.29 -5.69 2.99
C GLN A 21 -8.52 -4.79 2.81
N LEU A 22 -9.01 -4.15 3.89
CA LEU A 22 -10.09 -3.18 3.80
C LEU A 22 -9.70 -1.97 2.93
N TYR A 23 -8.49 -1.45 3.13
CA TYR A 23 -7.96 -0.35 2.30
C TYR A 23 -7.92 -0.72 0.81
N ILE A 24 -7.38 -1.91 0.50
CA ILE A 24 -7.28 -2.41 -0.87
C ILE A 24 -8.66 -2.57 -1.50
N VAL A 25 -9.60 -3.22 -0.81
CA VAL A 25 -10.96 -3.46 -1.33
C VAL A 25 -11.73 -2.16 -1.55
N ASP A 26 -11.64 -1.21 -0.61
CA ASP A 26 -12.33 0.09 -0.72
C ASP A 26 -11.79 0.90 -1.93
N SER A 27 -10.46 0.92 -2.13
CA SER A 27 -9.85 1.57 -3.30
C SER A 27 -10.30 0.93 -4.63
N HIS A 28 -10.33 -0.40 -4.70
CA HIS A 28 -10.76 -1.13 -5.89
C HIS A 28 -12.25 -0.90 -6.17
N TYR A 29 -13.06 -0.86 -5.13
CA TYR A 29 -14.49 -0.58 -5.26
C TYR A 29 -14.75 0.85 -5.78
N ALA A 30 -13.99 1.84 -5.33
CA ALA A 30 -14.05 3.19 -5.86
C ALA A 30 -13.61 3.25 -7.33
N ALA A 31 -12.52 2.57 -7.70
CA ALA A 31 -12.10 2.46 -9.09
C ALA A 31 -13.21 1.85 -9.99
N ILE A 32 -13.86 0.77 -9.55
CA ILE A 32 -14.98 0.12 -10.27
C ILE A 32 -16.16 1.07 -10.45
N ARG A 33 -16.54 1.78 -9.39
CA ARG A 33 -17.62 2.79 -9.45
C ARG A 33 -17.26 3.99 -10.31
N ARG A 34 -15.99 4.10 -10.73
CA ARG A 34 -15.41 5.32 -11.26
C ARG A 34 -15.72 6.43 -10.27
N ASP A 35 -15.18 6.32 -9.09
CA ASP A 35 -15.26 7.30 -8.01
C ASP A 35 -13.82 7.59 -7.57
N THR A 36 -13.50 8.86 -7.34
CA THR A 36 -12.16 9.28 -6.87
C THR A 36 -12.09 9.36 -5.35
N GLU A 37 -13.21 9.17 -4.66
CA GLU A 37 -13.29 9.14 -3.20
C GLU A 37 -13.49 7.72 -2.67
N PHE A 38 -12.70 7.38 -1.64
CA PHE A 38 -12.91 6.18 -0.84
C PHE A 38 -12.43 6.44 0.59
N ARG A 39 -13.20 5.95 1.57
CA ARG A 39 -13.14 6.42 2.96
C ARG A 39 -11.84 6.05 3.65
N THR A 40 -11.28 4.90 3.30
CA THR A 40 -10.04 4.41 3.91
C THR A 40 -8.82 5.22 3.49
N ARG A 41 -8.86 5.97 2.38
CA ARG A 41 -7.79 6.90 1.98
C ARG A 41 -7.62 8.05 2.97
N ASP A 42 -8.74 8.57 3.47
CA ASP A 42 -8.76 9.76 4.32
C ASP A 42 -8.48 9.42 5.79
N ILE A 43 -8.31 8.13 6.09
CA ILE A 43 -7.87 7.65 7.40
C ILE A 43 -6.35 7.53 7.37
N PRO A 44 -5.63 8.13 8.33
CA PRO A 44 -4.19 7.95 8.44
C PRO A 44 -3.83 6.47 8.50
N ALA A 45 -2.99 6.01 7.57
CA ALA A 45 -2.49 4.65 7.56
C ALA A 45 -1.44 4.47 8.66
N THR A 46 -1.89 4.15 9.88
CA THR A 46 -1.02 3.97 11.06
C THR A 46 -0.64 2.52 11.31
N ALA A 47 -1.11 1.59 10.47
CA ALA A 47 -0.74 0.19 10.58
C ALA A 47 0.58 -0.06 9.85
N ASP A 48 1.50 -0.76 10.50
CA ASP A 48 2.70 -1.28 9.85
C ASP A 48 2.37 -2.33 8.79
N LEU A 49 3.37 -2.70 8.02
CA LEU A 49 3.23 -3.60 6.88
C LEU A 49 3.06 -5.06 7.35
N PRO A 50 2.19 -5.84 6.67
CA PRO A 50 2.07 -7.27 6.93
C PRO A 50 3.35 -8.03 6.61
N CYS A 51 3.58 -9.11 7.34
CA CYS A 51 4.66 -10.05 7.08
C CYS A 51 4.32 -10.99 5.90
N GLU A 52 5.25 -11.85 5.50
CA GLU A 52 5.00 -12.85 4.46
C GLU A 52 4.00 -13.92 4.90
N GLU A 53 3.34 -14.56 3.92
CA GLU A 53 2.33 -15.59 4.19
C GLU A 53 2.91 -16.81 4.91
N GLN A 54 4.14 -17.20 4.60
CA GLN A 54 4.82 -18.29 5.29
C GLN A 54 5.02 -17.99 6.79
N GLU A 55 5.40 -16.76 7.12
CA GLU A 55 5.62 -16.31 8.50
C GLU A 55 4.30 -16.33 9.28
N TYR A 56 3.24 -15.78 8.69
CA TYR A 56 1.90 -15.82 9.28
C TYR A 56 1.39 -17.25 9.52
N ASN A 57 1.51 -18.12 8.53
CA ASN A 57 1.03 -19.50 8.61
C ASN A 57 1.81 -20.34 9.63
N SER A 58 3.11 -20.05 9.82
CA SER A 58 3.92 -20.72 10.84
C SER A 58 3.72 -20.16 12.25
N GLY A 59 3.08 -19.00 12.38
CA GLY A 59 2.95 -18.26 13.64
C GLY A 59 4.24 -17.56 14.09
N ALA A 60 5.32 -17.65 13.32
CA ALA A 60 6.58 -16.98 13.59
C ALA A 60 6.54 -15.54 13.03
N ILE A 61 5.76 -14.68 13.68
CA ILE A 61 5.55 -13.29 13.21
C ILE A 61 6.81 -12.45 13.47
N PRO A 62 7.43 -11.86 12.44
CA PRO A 62 8.59 -10.98 12.61
C PRO A 62 8.18 -9.63 13.22
N THR A 63 9.19 -8.81 13.52
CA THR A 63 8.92 -7.39 13.82
C THR A 63 8.36 -6.72 12.56
N PRO A 64 7.21 -6.02 12.63
CA PRO A 64 6.61 -5.41 11.45
C PRO A 64 7.49 -4.32 10.85
N ASP A 65 7.52 -4.26 9.52
CA ASP A 65 8.16 -3.17 8.79
C ASP A 65 7.26 -1.93 8.79
N SER A 66 7.85 -0.77 9.09
CA SER A 66 7.09 0.47 9.06
C SER A 66 6.79 0.92 7.62
N LEU A 67 5.63 1.55 7.45
CA LEU A 67 5.25 2.15 6.17
C LEU A 67 6.26 3.21 5.71
N ALA A 68 6.85 3.95 6.66
CA ALA A 68 7.84 4.98 6.38
C ALA A 68 9.13 4.40 5.78
N ASN A 69 9.62 3.26 6.31
CA ASN A 69 10.79 2.59 5.76
C ASN A 69 10.55 2.14 4.32
N PHE A 70 9.36 1.60 4.03
CA PHE A 70 8.98 1.18 2.69
C PHE A 70 8.84 2.35 1.71
N ASP A 71 8.30 3.47 2.16
CA ASP A 71 8.14 4.68 1.36
C ASP A 71 9.49 5.35 1.02
N SER A 72 10.56 5.07 1.77
CA SER A 72 11.92 5.56 1.51
C SER A 72 12.90 4.47 1.04
N ARG A 73 12.40 3.34 0.55
CA ARG A 73 13.21 2.15 0.27
C ARG A 73 14.31 2.35 -0.78
N GLU A 74 14.14 3.31 -1.69
CA GLU A 74 15.18 3.67 -2.67
C GLU A 74 16.47 4.22 -2.04
N PHE A 75 16.39 4.66 -0.78
CA PHE A 75 17.53 5.18 0.00
C PHE A 75 18.02 4.19 1.07
N ALA A 76 17.42 2.99 1.14
CA ALA A 76 17.83 1.98 2.10
C ALA A 76 19.28 1.52 1.79
N SER A 77 20.10 1.41 2.83
CA SER A 77 21.49 0.95 2.70
C SER A 77 21.59 -0.56 2.51
N ASP A 78 20.54 -1.28 2.88
CA ASP A 78 20.40 -2.72 2.78
C ASP A 78 19.45 -3.10 1.65
N ASN A 79 19.64 -4.30 1.11
CA ASN A 79 18.76 -4.85 0.08
C ASN A 79 17.55 -5.54 0.72
N HIS A 80 16.89 -4.84 1.65
CA HIS A 80 15.75 -5.38 2.39
C HIS A 80 14.57 -5.62 1.44
N VAL A 81 14.09 -6.85 1.40
CA VAL A 81 12.94 -7.25 0.59
C VAL A 81 11.72 -7.32 1.48
N TYR A 82 10.77 -6.44 1.22
CA TYR A 82 9.50 -6.41 1.92
C TYR A 82 8.58 -7.54 1.45
N SER A 83 7.51 -7.79 2.21
CA SER A 83 6.54 -8.82 1.84
C SER A 83 5.80 -8.50 0.53
N SER A 84 5.34 -9.54 -0.15
CA SER A 84 4.42 -9.43 -1.29
C SER A 84 3.19 -8.55 -0.98
N PHE A 85 2.69 -8.60 0.26
CA PHE A 85 1.62 -7.73 0.75
C PHE A 85 2.03 -6.25 0.79
N ALA A 86 3.24 -5.94 1.24
CA ALA A 86 3.74 -4.57 1.28
C ALA A 86 3.79 -3.95 -0.12
N TYR A 87 4.25 -4.70 -1.13
CA TYR A 87 4.24 -4.23 -2.52
C TYR A 87 2.82 -4.03 -3.05
N LEU A 88 1.88 -4.92 -2.76
CA LEU A 88 0.47 -4.73 -3.12
C LEU A 88 -0.13 -3.47 -2.48
N ILE A 89 0.16 -3.24 -1.20
CA ILE A 89 -0.26 -2.05 -0.47
C ILE A 89 0.30 -0.79 -1.12
N GLY A 90 1.60 -0.75 -1.39
CA GLY A 90 2.23 0.42 -1.99
C GLY A 90 1.73 0.71 -3.41
N ALA A 91 1.52 -0.32 -4.24
CA ALA A 91 0.91 -0.16 -5.56
C ALA A 91 -0.52 0.43 -5.45
N THR A 92 -1.30 -0.09 -4.51
CA THR A 92 -2.66 0.41 -4.23
C THR A 92 -2.64 1.86 -3.76
N ARG A 93 -1.70 2.23 -2.88
CA ARG A 93 -1.51 3.62 -2.40
C ARG A 93 -1.08 4.54 -3.55
N GLY A 94 -0.21 4.09 -4.45
CA GLY A 94 0.18 4.85 -5.64
C GLY A 94 -1.01 5.16 -6.55
N VAL A 95 -1.83 4.15 -6.87
CA VAL A 95 -3.07 4.33 -7.65
C VAL A 95 -4.01 5.32 -6.96
N ALA A 96 -4.19 5.19 -5.64
CA ALA A 96 -5.05 6.08 -4.87
C ALA A 96 -4.60 7.56 -4.90
N GLN A 97 -3.28 7.81 -4.87
CA GLN A 97 -2.71 9.16 -5.00
C GLN A 97 -2.95 9.75 -6.39
N ILE A 98 -2.75 8.96 -7.45
CA ILE A 98 -3.03 9.37 -8.83
C ILE A 98 -4.50 9.70 -9.02
N MET A 99 -5.40 8.87 -8.49
CA MET A 99 -6.84 9.12 -8.54
C MET A 99 -7.24 10.38 -7.77
N ALA A 100 -6.54 10.72 -6.67
CA ALA A 100 -6.76 11.96 -5.92
C ALA A 100 -6.29 13.20 -6.70
N ALA A 101 -5.20 13.08 -7.46
CA ALA A 101 -4.66 14.17 -8.28
C ALA A 101 -5.45 14.38 -9.59
N THR A 102 -6.26 13.42 -9.99
CA THR A 102 -7.05 13.49 -11.23
C THR A 102 -8.25 14.42 -11.05
N PRO A 103 -8.46 15.41 -11.95
CA PRO A 103 -9.61 16.29 -11.87
C PRO A 103 -10.94 15.52 -11.93
N PRO A 104 -11.98 15.94 -11.17
CA PRO A 104 -13.28 15.28 -11.18
C PRO A 104 -14.03 15.47 -12.51
N ASP A 105 -13.65 16.46 -13.33
CA ASP A 105 -14.28 16.70 -14.63
C ASP A 105 -13.80 15.68 -15.66
N ARG A 106 -14.68 14.72 -15.97
CA ARG A 106 -14.43 13.63 -16.91
C ARG A 106 -14.62 14.01 -18.37
N LYS A 107 -15.02 15.24 -18.66
CA LYS A 107 -15.30 15.70 -20.03
C LYS A 107 -14.06 16.20 -20.74
N THR A 108 -12.99 16.48 -20.01
CA THR A 108 -11.72 16.94 -20.54
C THR A 108 -10.64 15.88 -20.35
N SER A 109 -9.74 15.77 -21.32
CA SER A 109 -8.56 14.92 -21.18
C SER A 109 -7.70 15.38 -20.00
N PRO A 110 -7.05 14.46 -19.27
CA PRO A 110 -6.14 14.84 -18.21
C PRO A 110 -5.00 15.72 -18.76
N PRO A 111 -4.47 16.66 -17.97
CA PRO A 111 -3.29 17.43 -18.35
C PRO A 111 -2.12 16.51 -18.71
N ILE A 112 -1.33 16.85 -19.74
CA ILE A 112 -0.18 16.05 -20.16
C ILE A 112 0.82 15.85 -19.02
N GLU A 113 1.03 16.87 -18.19
CA GLU A 113 1.91 16.83 -17.02
C GLU A 113 1.48 15.75 -16.01
N LEU A 114 0.17 15.53 -15.85
CA LEU A 114 -0.35 14.47 -14.99
C LEU A 114 -0.04 13.09 -15.58
N VAL A 115 -0.15 12.93 -16.89
CA VAL A 115 0.17 11.67 -17.57
C VAL A 115 1.66 11.36 -17.44
N GLU A 116 2.53 12.33 -17.73
CA GLU A 116 3.99 12.18 -17.60
C GLU A 116 4.40 11.86 -16.15
N ALA A 117 3.77 12.50 -15.16
CA ALA A 117 4.02 12.20 -13.74
C ALA A 117 3.60 10.78 -13.37
N VAL A 118 2.47 10.28 -13.89
CA VAL A 118 2.01 8.91 -13.70
C VAL A 118 2.98 7.91 -14.33
N ASP A 119 3.43 8.15 -15.56
CA ASP A 119 4.39 7.29 -16.25
C ASP A 119 5.71 7.20 -15.46
N ALA A 120 6.25 8.34 -15.02
CA ALA A 120 7.45 8.37 -14.20
C ALA A 120 7.30 7.63 -12.86
N MET A 121 6.12 7.74 -12.22
CA MET A 121 5.82 6.99 -10.99
C MET A 121 5.76 5.48 -11.24
N ILE A 122 5.16 5.04 -12.35
CA ILE A 122 5.09 3.62 -12.72
C ILE A 122 6.48 3.07 -13.01
N ASP A 123 7.28 3.79 -13.80
CA ASP A 123 8.66 3.38 -14.11
C ASP A 123 9.51 3.29 -12.84
N GLY A 124 9.44 4.31 -11.97
CA GLY A 124 10.10 4.28 -10.67
C GLY A 124 9.64 3.12 -9.80
N TRP A 125 8.34 2.81 -9.79
CA TRP A 125 7.80 1.67 -9.07
C TRP A 125 8.36 0.34 -9.57
N LEU A 126 8.39 0.15 -10.90
CA LEU A 126 8.90 -1.07 -11.53
C LEU A 126 10.40 -1.27 -11.28
N LEU A 127 11.19 -0.19 -11.24
CA LEU A 127 12.62 -0.23 -10.91
C LEU A 127 12.89 -0.65 -9.46
N LEU A 128 11.93 -0.44 -8.56
CA LEU A 128 12.03 -0.76 -7.14
C LEU A 128 11.39 -2.11 -6.78
N LEU A 129 10.99 -2.91 -7.77
CA LEU A 129 10.51 -4.27 -7.55
C LEU A 129 11.70 -5.23 -7.31
N PRO A 130 11.54 -6.23 -6.45
CA PRO A 130 12.56 -7.27 -6.26
C PRO A 130 12.73 -8.10 -7.53
N GLU A 131 13.91 -8.70 -7.70
CA GLU A 131 14.18 -9.62 -8.82
C GLU A 131 13.29 -10.88 -8.72
N CYS A 132 12.86 -11.39 -9.88
CA CYS A 132 12.03 -12.60 -10.02
C CYS A 132 12.85 -13.90 -9.90
#